data_AF-A0A2D7I6K0-F1
#
_entry.id   AF-A0A2D7I6K0-F1
#
_cell.length_a   1.000
_cell.length_b   1.000
_cell.length_c   1.000
_cell.angle_alpha   90.00
_cell.angle_beta   90.00
_cell.angle_gamma   90.00
#
_symmetry.space_group_name_H-M   'P 1'
#
loop_
_entity.id
_entity.type
_entity.pdbx_description
1 polymer ?
#
loop_
_entity_poly.entity_id
_entity_poly.type
_entity_poly.pdbx_seq_one_letter_code
_entity_poly.pdbx_strand_id
1 'polypeptide(L)'
;MTNSALDLMPQKVIDSMPRLYKTDSQGKQAMILCHLFGPIGDFYLTEVNEEGTEAFGFTKLAAHPDGAELGYIPLTSLKQCVGKFKSNPIVNLKYMIERDLHWSPKPLKEVMK
;
A
#
# COMPACT_ATOMS: atom_id res chain seq x y z
N MET A 1 -1.37 17.46 -12.20
CA MET A 1 -0.86 16.36 -11.36
C MET A 1 -0.91 15.08 -12.17
N THR A 2 0.22 14.47 -12.47
CA THR A 2 0.31 13.25 -13.28
C THR A 2 -0.15 12.04 -12.45
N ASN A 3 -1.11 11.26 -12.95
CA ASN A 3 -1.58 10.02 -12.33
C ASN A 3 -0.54 8.90 -12.52
N SER A 4 0.63 9.04 -11.92
CA SER A 4 1.70 8.05 -12.00
C SER A 4 1.47 6.92 -11.00
N ALA A 5 1.63 5.66 -11.42
CA ALA A 5 1.64 4.52 -10.52
C ALA A 5 2.84 4.54 -9.55
N LEU A 6 3.92 5.28 -9.89
CA LEU A 6 5.10 5.48 -9.06
C LEU A 6 4.95 6.61 -8.03
N ASP A 7 3.84 7.37 -8.09
CA ASP A 7 3.38 8.15 -6.96
C ASP A 7 2.42 7.27 -6.15
N LEU A 8 2.97 6.64 -5.11
CA LEU A 8 2.27 5.61 -4.35
C LEU A 8 1.08 6.15 -3.57
N MET A 9 1.13 7.41 -3.13
CA MET A 9 0.09 8.01 -2.28
C MET A 9 -0.06 9.50 -2.64
N PRO A 10 -0.65 9.82 -3.81
CA PRO A 10 -0.97 11.19 -4.16
C PRO A 10 -2.03 11.74 -3.20
N GLN A 11 -2.09 13.07 -3.03
CA GLN A 11 -3.03 13.72 -2.10
C GLN A 11 -4.48 13.26 -2.27
N LYS A 12 -4.95 13.11 -3.53
CA LYS A 12 -6.31 12.62 -3.83
C LYS A 12 -6.60 11.24 -3.21
N VAL A 13 -5.61 10.34 -3.17
CA VAL A 13 -5.77 9.03 -2.54
C VAL A 13 -5.81 9.19 -1.02
N ILE A 14 -4.88 9.96 -0.45
CA ILE A 14 -4.83 10.25 1.00
C ILE A 14 -6.16 10.85 1.48
N ASP A 15 -6.73 11.80 0.74
CA ASP A 15 -7.99 12.47 1.07
C ASP A 15 -9.21 11.53 1.01
N SER A 16 -9.14 10.49 0.18
CA SER A 16 -10.24 9.53 0.01
C SER A 16 -10.26 8.40 1.05
N MET A 17 -9.20 8.27 1.84
CA MET A 17 -9.01 7.17 2.79
C MET A 17 -9.39 7.57 4.23
N PRO A 18 -9.95 6.64 5.03
CA PRO A 18 -10.11 6.82 6.47
C PRO A 18 -8.77 7.16 7.13
N ARG A 19 -8.85 8.01 8.15
CA ARG A 19 -7.72 8.26 9.04
C ARG A 19 -7.47 7.06 9.95
N LEU A 20 -6.27 6.97 10.52
CA LEU A 20 -5.93 5.90 11.45
C LEU A 20 -6.98 5.76 12.56
N TYR A 21 -7.24 4.53 12.99
CA TYR A 21 -8.21 4.12 14.03
C TYR A 21 -9.69 4.26 13.65
N LYS A 22 -10.03 4.62 12.40
CA LYS A 22 -11.43 4.82 11.98
C LYS A 22 -12.16 3.53 11.65
N THR A 23 -11.45 2.42 11.48
CA THR A 23 -11.98 1.11 11.06
C THR A 23 -11.75 0.01 12.09
N ASP A 24 -11.22 0.32 13.29
CA ASP A 24 -10.90 -0.64 14.37
C ASP A 24 -12.05 -1.60 14.70
N SER A 25 -13.29 -1.13 14.71
CA SER A 25 -14.47 -1.93 15.03
C SER A 25 -14.97 -2.82 13.89
N GLN A 26 -14.39 -2.72 12.70
CA GLN A 26 -14.86 -3.41 11.49
C GLN A 26 -14.18 -4.76 11.28
N GLY A 27 -13.04 -5.02 11.94
CA GLY A 27 -12.27 -6.25 11.78
C GLY A 27 -12.01 -6.58 10.30
N LYS A 28 -12.27 -7.83 9.89
CA LYS A 28 -12.09 -8.27 8.49
C LYS A 28 -13.10 -7.66 7.49
N GLN A 29 -14.05 -6.85 7.92
CA GLN A 29 -14.94 -6.09 7.04
C GLN A 29 -14.37 -4.72 6.64
N ALA A 30 -13.28 -4.27 7.27
CA ALA A 30 -12.63 -3.02 6.88
C ALA A 30 -12.28 -3.05 5.39
N MET A 31 -12.55 -1.94 4.70
CA MET A 31 -12.38 -1.83 3.26
C MET A 31 -10.93 -1.50 2.90
N ILE A 32 -10.36 -2.26 1.97
CA ILE A 32 -9.08 -1.95 1.34
C ILE A 32 -9.34 -0.91 0.25
N LEU A 33 -8.80 0.28 0.40
CA LEU A 33 -9.02 1.40 -0.52
C LEU A 33 -7.83 1.66 -1.44
N CYS A 34 -6.63 1.26 -1.04
CA CYS A 34 -5.43 1.37 -1.84
C CYS A 34 -4.67 0.05 -1.80
N HIS A 35 -4.17 -0.35 -2.97
CA HIS A 35 -3.32 -1.53 -3.12
C HIS A 35 -2.00 -1.08 -3.72
N LEU A 36 -0.91 -1.36 -3.02
CA LEU A 36 0.45 -1.20 -3.52
C LEU A 36 1.06 -2.58 -3.72
N PHE A 37 1.79 -2.78 -4.80
CA PHE A 37 2.35 -4.09 -5.14
C PHE A 37 3.71 -3.97 -5.81
N GLY A 38 4.50 -5.03 -5.74
CA GLY A 38 5.78 -5.13 -6.41
C GLY A 38 6.44 -6.47 -6.12
N PRO A 39 7.68 -6.70 -6.57
CA PRO A 39 8.36 -7.98 -6.38
C PRO A 39 8.61 -8.37 -4.92
N ILE A 40 8.50 -7.42 -3.98
CA ILE A 40 8.65 -7.69 -2.55
C ILE A 40 7.36 -8.13 -1.87
N GLY A 41 6.20 -7.93 -2.51
CA GLY A 41 4.91 -8.30 -1.96
C GLY A 41 3.79 -7.30 -2.26
N ASP A 42 2.66 -7.57 -1.63
CA ASP A 42 1.43 -6.80 -1.71
C ASP A 42 1.18 -6.08 -0.37
N PHE A 43 0.70 -4.83 -0.46
CA PHE A 43 0.35 -3.98 0.66
C PHE A 43 -1.06 -3.43 0.44
N TYR A 44 -2.01 -3.94 1.23
CA TYR A 44 -3.43 -3.60 1.16
C TYR A 44 -3.79 -2.62 2.26
N LEU A 45 -4.05 -1.36 1.92
CA LEU A 45 -4.23 -0.27 2.88
C LEU A 45 -5.72 -0.02 3.16
N THR A 46 -6.08 0.01 4.44
CA THR A 46 -7.43 0.36 4.92
C THR A 46 -7.50 1.79 5.43
N GLU A 47 -6.41 2.29 6.00
CA GLU A 47 -6.33 3.62 6.63
C GLU A 47 -4.98 4.28 6.35
N VAL A 48 -4.93 5.60 6.53
CA VAL A 48 -3.70 6.39 6.37
C VAL A 48 -3.68 7.58 7.33
N ASN A 49 -2.51 7.98 7.81
CA ASN A 49 -2.36 9.25 8.55
C ASN A 49 -2.58 10.49 7.66
N GLU A 50 -2.63 11.66 8.28
CA GLU A 50 -2.88 12.93 7.58
C GLU A 50 -1.83 13.24 6.50
N GLU A 51 -0.57 12.89 6.77
CA GLU A 51 0.57 13.18 5.90
C GLU A 51 0.79 12.13 4.80
N GLY A 52 0.08 11.00 4.83
CA GLY A 52 0.32 9.90 3.88
C GLY A 52 1.71 9.26 4.00
N THR A 53 2.26 9.24 5.22
CA THR A 53 3.58 8.68 5.55
C THR A 53 3.49 7.33 6.24
N GLU A 54 2.34 7.01 6.85
CA GLU A 54 2.04 5.75 7.51
C GLU A 54 0.60 5.32 7.20
N ALA A 55 0.41 4.02 6.99
CA ALA A 55 -0.90 3.41 6.78
C ALA A 55 -1.13 2.26 7.76
N PHE A 56 -2.38 1.86 7.92
CA PHE A 56 -2.73 0.58 8.52
C PHE A 56 -3.32 -0.33 7.44
N GLY A 57 -3.00 -1.62 7.50
CA GLY A 57 -3.45 -2.55 6.48
C GLY A 57 -2.86 -3.94 6.60
N PHE A 58 -3.08 -4.74 5.56
CA PHE A 58 -2.60 -6.12 5.47
C PHE A 58 -1.42 -6.20 4.51
N THR A 59 -0.32 -6.80 4.95
CA THR A 59 0.89 -6.99 4.16
C THR A 59 1.10 -8.46 3.88
N LYS A 60 1.43 -8.79 2.62
CA LYS A 60 1.80 -10.14 2.20
C LYS A 60 3.14 -10.10 1.46
N LEU A 61 4.21 -10.50 2.14
CA LEU A 61 5.55 -10.51 1.55
C LEU A 61 5.72 -11.67 0.57
N ALA A 62 6.29 -11.39 -0.61
CA ALA A 62 6.46 -12.38 -1.66
C ALA A 62 7.37 -13.55 -1.23
N ALA A 63 8.41 -13.27 -0.46
CA ALA A 63 9.36 -14.27 0.03
C ALA A 63 8.88 -15.03 1.28
N HIS A 64 7.87 -14.52 1.99
CA HIS A 64 7.34 -15.08 3.24
C HIS A 64 5.82 -14.94 3.31
N PRO A 65 5.07 -15.62 2.42
CA PRO A 65 3.62 -15.46 2.33
C PRO A 65 2.87 -15.91 3.59
N ASP A 66 3.42 -16.86 4.35
CA ASP A 66 2.86 -17.32 5.64
C ASP A 66 3.05 -16.30 6.77
N GLY A 67 3.92 -15.30 6.56
CA GLY A 67 4.12 -14.17 7.46
C GLY A 67 3.20 -12.98 7.17
N ALA A 68 2.11 -13.19 6.44
CA ALA A 68 1.20 -12.11 6.12
C ALA A 68 0.46 -11.60 7.37
N GLU A 69 0.50 -10.30 7.59
CA GLU A 69 0.06 -9.70 8.85
C GLU A 69 -0.71 -8.40 8.67
N LEU A 70 -1.59 -8.11 9.63
CA LEU A 70 -2.21 -6.79 9.79
C LEU A 70 -1.32 -5.93 10.68
N GLY A 71 -1.04 -4.71 10.24
CA GLY A 71 -0.20 -3.80 11.02
C GLY A 71 -0.01 -2.45 10.35
N TYR A 72 0.85 -1.65 10.97
CA TYR A 72 1.28 -0.37 10.42
C TYR A 72 2.29 -0.57 9.30
N ILE A 73 2.12 0.18 8.22
CA ILE A 73 2.91 0.11 7.00
C ILE A 73 3.62 1.45 6.81
N PRO A 74 4.96 1.51 6.88
CA PRO A 74 5.71 2.76 6.74
C PRO A 74 5.81 3.16 5.26
N LEU A 75 4.83 3.94 4.78
CA LEU A 75 4.74 4.38 3.38
C LEU A 75 5.96 5.18 2.93
N THR A 76 6.59 5.93 3.83
CA THR A 76 7.86 6.64 3.55
C THR A 76 8.97 5.68 3.12
N SER A 77 9.09 4.52 3.78
CA SER A 77 10.07 3.49 3.43
C SER A 77 9.77 2.86 2.07
N LEU A 78 8.48 2.59 1.79
CA LEU A 78 8.07 2.08 0.47
C LEU A 78 8.35 3.10 -0.64
N LYS A 79 8.07 4.39 -0.41
CA LYS A 79 8.40 5.49 -1.35
C LYS A 79 9.91 5.60 -1.58
N GLN A 80 10.75 5.40 -0.57
CA GLN A 80 12.20 5.35 -0.74
C GLN A 80 12.65 4.15 -1.58
N CYS A 81 11.99 2.98 -1.41
CA CYS A 81 12.18 1.82 -2.28
C CYS A 81 11.80 2.11 -3.73
N VAL A 82 10.92 3.06 -4.03
CA VAL A 82 10.65 3.52 -5.42
C VAL A 82 11.69 4.56 -5.86
N GLY A 83 11.98 5.56 -5.02
CA GLY A 83 12.82 6.71 -5.35
C GLY A 83 14.27 6.37 -5.69
N LYS A 84 14.84 5.32 -5.08
CA LYS A 84 16.20 4.84 -5.38
C LYS A 84 16.39 4.32 -6.82
N PHE A 85 15.30 4.07 -7.54
CA PHE A 85 15.35 3.43 -8.88
C PHE A 85 14.86 4.32 -10.01
N LYS A 86 14.27 5.49 -9.72
CA LYS A 86 13.79 6.45 -10.73
C LYS A 86 14.88 7.03 -11.64
N SER A 87 16.15 6.94 -11.25
CA SER A 87 17.28 7.57 -11.94
C SER A 87 18.30 6.60 -12.56
N ASN A 88 18.09 5.28 -12.48
CA ASN A 88 19.05 4.30 -12.99
C ASN A 88 18.53 3.63 -14.29
N PRO A 89 19.19 3.80 -15.45
CA PRO A 89 18.75 3.22 -16.73
C PRO A 89 18.87 1.69 -16.82
N ILE A 90 19.49 1.05 -15.82
CA ILE A 90 19.58 -0.41 -15.66
C ILE A 90 18.74 -0.79 -14.42
N VAL A 91 17.43 -0.55 -14.45
CA VAL A 91 16.58 -0.80 -13.28
C VAL A 91 16.56 -2.29 -12.97
N ASN A 92 17.26 -2.68 -11.91
CA ASN A 92 17.12 -3.98 -11.28
C ASN A 92 15.77 -3.98 -10.56
N LEU A 93 14.71 -4.35 -11.29
CA LEU A 93 13.28 -4.28 -10.92
C LEU A 93 12.92 -4.89 -9.56
N LYS A 94 13.85 -5.58 -8.90
CA LYS A 94 13.71 -6.34 -7.65
C LYS A 94 13.02 -5.62 -6.48
N TYR A 95 12.95 -4.28 -6.47
CA TYR A 95 12.36 -3.50 -5.38
C TYR A 95 11.35 -2.44 -5.83
N MET A 96 10.93 -2.46 -7.11
CA MET A 96 9.98 -1.47 -7.60
C MET A 96 8.58 -1.77 -7.07
N ILE A 97 7.99 -0.79 -6.38
CA ILE A 97 6.62 -0.83 -5.88
C ILE A 97 5.79 0.14 -6.71
N GLU A 98 4.58 -0.24 -7.04
CA GLU A 98 3.61 0.54 -7.80
C GLU A 98 2.28 0.58 -7.04
N ARG A 99 1.54 1.67 -7.23
CA ARG A 99 0.12 1.73 -6.87
C ARG A 99 -0.71 1.11 -7.98
N ASP A 100 -1.59 0.19 -7.60
CA ASP A 100 -2.55 -0.45 -8.51
C ASP A 100 -3.62 0.57 -8.93
N LEU A 101 -3.54 1.03 -10.18
CA LEU A 101 -4.48 2.00 -10.75
C LEU A 101 -5.85 1.39 -11.12
N HIS A 102 -5.97 0.06 -11.09
CA HIS A 102 -7.18 -0.67 -11.42
C HIS A 102 -7.81 -1.33 -10.19
N TRP A 103 -7.27 -1.07 -8.99
CA TRP A 103 -7.82 -1.58 -7.75
C TRP A 103 -9.26 -1.12 -7.56
N SER A 104 -10.13 -2.08 -7.25
CA SER A 104 -11.51 -1.83 -6.82
C SER A 104 -11.63 -2.14 -5.33
N PRO A 105 -12.17 -1.21 -4.51
CA PRO A 105 -12.31 -1.41 -3.08
C PRO A 105 -13.02 -2.72 -2.73
N LYS A 106 -12.44 -3.47 -1.79
CA LYS A 106 -13.02 -4.73 -1.28
C LYS A 106 -12.66 -4.96 0.19
N PRO A 107 -13.44 -5.73 0.95
CA PRO A 107 -13.15 -6.02 2.35
C PRO A 107 -11.88 -6.87 2.56
N LEU A 108 -11.20 -6.68 3.69
CA LEU A 108 -10.03 -7.47 4.11
C LEU A 108 -10.23 -8.99 4.01
N LYS A 109 -11.41 -9.51 4.36
CA LYS A 109 -11.73 -10.96 4.28
C LYS A 109 -11.53 -11.57 2.89
N GLU A 110 -11.54 -10.76 1.82
CA GLU A 110 -11.36 -11.27 0.46
C GLU A 110 -9.89 -11.53 0.09
N VAL A 111 -8.95 -10.84 0.75
CA VAL A 111 -7.50 -11.03 0.53
C VAL A 111 -6.84 -11.85 1.64
N MET A 112 -7.41 -11.84 2.85
CA MET A 112 -7.00 -12.66 3.98
C MET A 112 -7.62 -14.07 3.86
N LYS A 113 -7.06 -14.89 2.97
CA LYS A 113 -7.45 -16.31 2.80
C LYS A 113 -6.42 -17.24 3.42
#